data_AF-A0A0F9VZI8-F1
#
_entry.id   AF-A0A0F9VZI8-F1
#
_cell.length_a   1.000
_cell.length_b   1.000
_cell.length_c   1.000
_cell.angle_alpha   90.00
_cell.angle_beta   90.00
_cell.angle_gamma   90.00
#
_symmetry.space_group_name_H-M   'P 1'
#
loop_
_entity.id
_entity.type
_entity.pdbx_description
1 polymer ?
#
loop_
_entity_poly.entity_id
_entity_poly.type
_entity_poly.pdbx_seq_one_letter_code
_entity_poly.pdbx_strand_id
1 'polypeptide(L)'
;MRIEIPVITRCGAPVKISEDGAYVKNRRGEPVWEYKGCEVTGKGIYVAACARSGTIYMTRVLEKLGYKIGHEKTDVDGSVGYHLAIIKPDNCFHQVRHPLKQIASMFDHQAWGFMNHVIECHGRGLLGCMQYWLKWNELLEEFCVWRYRLEDLSDVWPEFLERIDHPFESLPDIKERNSRETNNSCLCKKLTTFTWEQLSACNRELARKVYDKHLQYGYSPARDREESIQSSGQPQGA
;
A
#
# COMPACT_ATOMS: atom_id res chain seq x y z
N MET A 1 11.09 -15.65 19.42
CA MET A 1 12.08 -14.56 19.58
C MET A 1 11.30 -13.26 19.61
N ARG A 2 11.25 -12.55 20.76
CA ARG A 2 10.52 -11.28 20.88
C ARG A 2 11.29 -10.21 20.10
N ILE A 3 10.70 -9.69 19.03
CA ILE A 3 11.22 -8.52 18.34
C ILE A 3 10.52 -7.31 18.96
N GLU A 4 11.13 -6.72 19.98
CA GLU A 4 10.76 -5.37 20.40
C GLU A 4 11.29 -4.43 19.32
N ILE A 5 10.41 -3.93 18.45
CA ILE A 5 10.77 -2.85 17.51
C ILE A 5 10.59 -1.55 18.28
N PRO A 6 11.66 -0.83 18.66
CA PRO A 6 11.54 0.47 19.30
C PRO A 6 11.14 1.48 18.24
N VAL A 7 9.85 1.57 17.94
CA VAL A 7 9.33 2.66 17.11
C VAL A 7 9.17 3.88 18.03
N ILE A 8 10.13 4.80 17.94
CA ILE A 8 10.07 6.08 18.63
C ILE A 8 9.17 6.99 17.79
N THR A 9 8.00 7.32 18.33
CA THR A 9 7.10 8.30 17.71
C THR A 9 7.75 9.69 17.68
N ARG A 10 7.27 10.59 16.80
CA ARG A 10 7.72 12.01 16.73
C ARG A 10 7.55 12.78 18.06
N CYS A 11 6.85 12.22 19.04
CA CYS A 11 6.71 12.75 20.40
C CYS A 11 7.59 12.04 21.45
N GLY A 12 8.49 11.15 21.05
CA GLY A 12 9.38 10.41 21.96
C GLY A 12 8.69 9.28 22.72
N ALA A 13 7.42 8.98 22.44
CA ALA A 13 6.70 7.89 23.10
C ALA A 13 7.05 6.54 22.44
N PRO A 14 7.43 5.52 23.23
CA PRO A 14 7.71 4.18 22.71
C PRO A 14 6.42 3.49 22.30
N VAL A 15 6.39 2.90 21.09
CA VAL A 15 5.37 1.91 20.71
C VAL A 15 5.76 0.59 21.39
N LYS A 16 4.83 0.03 22.18
CA LYS A 16 4.98 -1.33 22.71
C LYS A 16 4.09 -2.24 21.88
N ILE A 17 4.71 -3.27 21.31
CA ILE A 17 4.02 -4.38 20.66
C ILE A 17 3.94 -5.48 21.72
N SER A 18 2.75 -5.71 22.27
CA SER A 18 2.48 -6.86 23.16
C SER A 18 1.90 -8.03 22.37
N GLU A 19 1.92 -9.22 22.97
CA GLU A 19 1.22 -10.40 22.45
C GLU A 19 -0.29 -10.11 22.25
N ASP A 20 -0.86 -9.20 23.04
CA ASP A 20 -2.27 -8.77 22.94
C ASP A 20 -2.55 -7.69 21.86
N GLY A 21 -1.52 -7.25 21.13
CA GLY A 21 -1.66 -6.19 20.11
C GLY A 21 -0.58 -5.10 20.14
N ALA A 22 -0.58 -4.26 19.10
CA ALA A 22 0.29 -3.08 19.01
C ALA A 22 -0.50 -1.82 19.31
N TYR A 23 -0.04 -0.98 20.23
CA TYR A 23 -0.71 0.29 20.53
C TYR A 23 0.21 1.50 20.38
N VAL A 24 -0.34 2.59 19.86
CA VAL A 24 0.31 3.91 19.84
C VAL A 24 -0.22 4.70 21.02
N LYS A 25 0.67 5.21 21.88
CA LYS A 25 0.30 6.09 23.00
C LYS A 25 0.54 7.56 22.67
N ASN A 26 -0.33 8.44 23.17
CA ASN A 26 -0.13 9.87 23.08
C ASN A 26 0.89 10.35 24.13
N ARG A 27 1.16 11.66 24.19
CA ARG A 27 2.09 12.24 25.18
C ARG A 27 1.68 12.04 26.64
N ARG A 28 0.42 11.73 26.92
CA ARG A 28 -0.12 11.43 28.25
C ARG A 28 -0.04 9.95 28.60
N GLY A 29 0.49 9.12 27.70
CA GLY A 29 0.54 7.66 27.87
C GLY A 29 -0.78 6.95 27.55
N GLU A 30 -1.79 7.66 27.06
CA GLU A 30 -3.10 7.09 26.71
C GLU A 30 -3.03 6.45 25.32
N PRO A 31 -3.61 5.25 25.12
CA PRO A 31 -3.67 4.63 23.80
C PRO A 31 -4.51 5.51 22.86
N VAL A 32 -3.89 6.00 21.79
CA VAL A 32 -4.56 6.72 20.68
C VAL A 32 -4.89 5.79 19.51
N TRP A 33 -4.26 4.63 19.47
CA TRP A 33 -4.55 3.58 18.50
C TRP A 33 -4.22 2.23 19.12
N GLU A 34 -5.09 1.26 18.92
CA GLU A 34 -4.94 -0.11 19.40
C GLU A 34 -5.17 -1.05 18.22
N TYR A 35 -4.11 -1.72 17.78
CA TYR A 35 -4.20 -2.91 16.95
C TYR A 35 -4.58 -4.07 17.85
N LYS A 36 -5.86 -4.41 17.89
CA LYS A 36 -6.32 -5.67 18.44
C LYS A 36 -5.97 -6.76 17.43
N GLY A 37 -4.74 -7.25 17.49
CA GLY A 37 -4.27 -8.27 16.57
C GLY A 37 -5.09 -9.55 16.75
N CYS A 38 -5.52 -10.13 15.65
CA CYS A 38 -5.74 -11.58 15.63
C CYS A 38 -4.36 -12.24 15.57
N GLU A 39 -4.18 -13.38 16.26
CA GLU A 39 -2.96 -14.17 16.15
C GLU A 39 -2.68 -14.46 14.67
N VAL A 40 -1.50 -14.07 14.21
CA VAL A 40 -0.99 -14.44 12.89
C VAL A 40 -0.59 -15.91 12.98
N THR A 41 -1.52 -16.79 12.62
CA THR A 41 -1.16 -18.18 12.36
C THR A 41 -0.43 -18.19 11.02
N GLY A 42 0.80 -18.72 10.96
CA GLY A 42 1.71 -18.59 9.81
C GLY A 42 1.24 -19.17 8.47
N LYS A 43 -0.05 -19.51 8.32
CA LYS A 43 -0.66 -20.04 7.08
C LYS A 43 -1.58 -19.04 6.37
N GLY A 44 -1.79 -17.83 6.89
CA GLY A 44 -2.68 -16.84 6.27
C GLY A 44 -2.13 -16.24 4.97
N ILE A 45 -3.02 -15.68 4.15
CA ILE A 45 -2.71 -14.91 2.94
C ILE A 45 -2.50 -13.44 3.34
N TYR A 46 -1.28 -12.95 3.22
CA TYR A 46 -0.94 -11.58 3.58
C TYR A 46 -0.44 -10.80 2.37
N VAL A 47 -1.14 -9.73 2.00
CA VAL A 47 -0.71 -8.81 0.94
C VAL A 47 -0.40 -7.45 1.55
N ALA A 48 0.89 -7.18 1.75
CA ALA A 48 1.34 -5.87 2.20
C ALA A 48 1.47 -4.91 1.02
N ALA A 49 1.02 -3.68 1.24
CA ALA A 49 1.11 -2.64 0.23
C ALA A 49 1.24 -1.27 0.88
N CYS A 50 1.82 -0.32 0.14
CA CYS A 50 1.77 1.09 0.54
C CYS A 50 0.31 1.61 0.47
N ALA A 51 -0.04 2.62 1.27
CA ALA A 51 -1.38 3.19 1.25
C ALA A 51 -1.77 3.64 -0.17
N ARG A 52 -3.02 3.41 -0.57
CA ARG A 52 -3.52 3.72 -1.93
C ARG A 52 -2.92 2.89 -3.08
N SER A 53 -2.30 1.75 -2.77
CA SER A 53 -1.87 0.74 -3.76
C SER A 53 -3.00 -0.06 -4.41
N GLY A 54 -4.27 0.15 -4.04
CA GLY A 54 -5.39 -0.68 -4.50
C GLY A 54 -5.66 -1.91 -3.63
N THR A 55 -5.40 -1.81 -2.32
CA THR A 55 -5.60 -2.89 -1.35
C THR A 55 -7.05 -3.35 -1.24
N ILE A 56 -8.02 -2.43 -1.33
CA ILE A 56 -9.47 -2.77 -1.34
C ILE A 56 -9.80 -3.70 -2.53
N TYR A 57 -9.22 -3.43 -3.70
CA TYR A 57 -9.47 -4.27 -4.87
C TYR A 57 -8.94 -5.69 -4.63
N MET A 58 -7.71 -5.82 -4.13
CA MET A 58 -7.12 -7.12 -3.84
C MET A 58 -7.87 -7.88 -2.73
N THR A 59 -8.36 -7.18 -1.69
CA THR A 59 -9.27 -7.78 -0.69
C THR A 59 -10.48 -8.41 -1.37
N ARG A 60 -11.17 -7.66 -2.24
CA ARG A 60 -12.36 -8.16 -2.95
C ARG A 60 -12.04 -9.32 -3.89
N VAL A 61 -10.89 -9.29 -4.55
CA VAL A 61 -10.43 -10.42 -5.38
C VAL A 61 -10.32 -11.69 -4.54
N LEU A 62 -9.67 -11.64 -3.38
CA LEU A 62 -9.53 -12.80 -2.50
C LEU A 62 -10.87 -13.24 -1.87
N GLU A 63 -11.73 -12.29 -1.50
CA GLU A 63 -13.09 -12.60 -1.03
C GLU A 63 -13.90 -13.35 -2.08
N LYS A 64 -13.74 -13.02 -3.37
CA LYS A 64 -14.40 -13.72 -4.47
C LYS A 64 -13.87 -15.14 -4.71
N LEU A 65 -12.64 -15.44 -4.30
CA LEU A 65 -12.10 -16.80 -4.25
C LEU A 65 -12.58 -17.60 -3.03
N GLY A 66 -13.36 -16.97 -2.13
CA GLY A 66 -13.93 -17.62 -0.95
C GLY A 66 -13.15 -17.42 0.35
N TYR A 67 -12.07 -16.63 0.33
CA TYR A 67 -11.29 -16.33 1.54
C TYR A 67 -11.92 -15.22 2.40
N LYS A 68 -11.87 -15.38 3.72
CA LYS A 68 -12.20 -14.36 4.73
C LYS A 68 -10.96 -13.52 5.02
N ILE A 69 -10.74 -12.50 4.20
CA ILE A 69 -9.58 -11.60 4.26
C ILE A 69 -10.00 -10.24 4.80
N GLY A 70 -9.27 -9.71 5.78
CA GLY A 70 -9.51 -8.37 6.29
C GLY A 70 -8.78 -7.29 5.49
N HIS A 71 -9.45 -6.15 5.27
CA HIS A 71 -8.81 -4.92 4.77
C HIS A 71 -8.35 -4.06 5.94
N GLU A 72 -7.03 -3.79 6.02
CA GLU A 72 -6.41 -3.02 7.11
C GLU A 72 -6.61 -3.59 8.53
N LYS A 73 -7.05 -4.85 8.60
CA LYS A 73 -7.16 -5.69 9.80
C LYS A 73 -6.91 -7.14 9.40
N THR A 74 -6.39 -7.97 10.29
CA THR A 74 -6.29 -9.42 10.05
C THR A 74 -7.61 -10.09 10.34
N ASP A 75 -8.06 -10.95 9.43
CA ASP A 75 -9.24 -11.82 9.58
C ASP A 75 -8.79 -13.29 9.49
N VAL A 76 -9.74 -14.23 9.48
CA VAL A 76 -9.48 -15.68 9.61
C VAL A 76 -8.45 -16.19 8.61
N ASP A 77 -8.55 -15.79 7.34
CA ASP A 77 -7.68 -16.30 6.27
C ASP A 77 -6.50 -15.36 5.96
N GLY A 78 -6.39 -14.22 6.65
CA GLY A 78 -5.28 -13.28 6.49
C GLY A 78 -5.70 -11.83 6.33
N SER A 79 -4.90 -11.04 5.61
CA SER A 79 -5.06 -9.59 5.54
C SER A 79 -4.44 -8.94 4.31
N VAL A 80 -5.01 -7.80 3.91
CA VAL A 80 -4.45 -6.92 2.89
C VAL A 80 -4.39 -5.49 3.41
N GLY A 81 -3.21 -4.86 3.38
CA GLY A 81 -3.09 -3.46 3.79
C GLY A 81 -1.70 -3.02 4.19
N TYR A 82 -1.56 -1.74 4.51
CA TYR A 82 -0.29 -1.15 4.91
C TYR A 82 0.14 -1.52 6.34
N HIS A 83 -0.81 -1.77 7.25
CA HIS A 83 -0.54 -2.16 8.65
C HIS A 83 0.36 -3.39 8.79
N LEU A 84 0.44 -4.25 7.76
CA LEU A 84 1.33 -5.41 7.71
C LEU A 84 2.82 -5.05 7.78
N ALA A 85 3.21 -3.80 7.49
CA ALA A 85 4.57 -3.33 7.71
C ALA A 85 5.00 -3.38 9.19
N ILE A 86 4.04 -3.37 10.12
CA ILE A 86 4.29 -3.48 11.57
C ILE A 86 4.32 -4.94 12.00
N ILE A 87 3.41 -5.75 11.45
CA ILE A 87 3.18 -7.14 11.86
C ILE A 87 4.23 -8.07 11.27
N LYS A 88 4.63 -7.82 10.01
CA LYS A 88 5.66 -8.56 9.26
C LYS A 88 5.44 -10.08 9.26
N PRO A 89 4.33 -10.59 8.70
CA PRO A 89 4.09 -12.02 8.61
C PRO A 89 5.11 -12.69 7.67
N ASP A 90 5.49 -13.95 7.97
CA ASP A 90 6.54 -14.68 7.25
C ASP A 90 6.21 -14.94 5.77
N ASN A 91 4.93 -15.15 5.42
CA ASN A 91 4.47 -15.40 4.06
C ASN A 91 3.70 -14.19 3.50
N CYS A 92 4.40 -13.07 3.30
CA CYS A 92 3.80 -11.82 2.85
C CYS A 92 4.14 -11.49 1.40
N PHE A 93 3.13 -11.11 0.61
CA PHE A 93 3.28 -10.63 -0.76
C PHE A 93 3.27 -9.10 -0.80
N HIS A 94 4.18 -8.53 -1.57
CA HIS A 94 4.30 -7.10 -1.76
C HIS A 94 3.55 -6.65 -3.03
N GLN A 95 2.41 -5.99 -2.84
CA GLN A 95 1.69 -5.35 -3.93
C GLN A 95 2.21 -3.91 -4.14
N VAL A 96 2.82 -3.67 -5.29
CA VAL A 96 3.25 -2.33 -5.71
C VAL A 96 2.29 -1.75 -6.75
N ARG A 97 2.24 -0.42 -6.81
CA ARG A 97 1.45 0.35 -7.78
C ARG A 97 2.33 1.44 -8.40
N HIS A 98 1.97 1.92 -9.59
CA HIS A 98 2.72 2.98 -10.25
C HIS A 98 2.94 4.19 -9.32
N PRO A 99 4.19 4.62 -9.06
CA PRO A 99 4.52 5.61 -8.03
C PRO A 99 3.80 6.94 -8.25
N LEU A 100 3.78 7.45 -9.48
CA LEU A 100 3.13 8.74 -9.76
C LEU A 100 1.63 8.75 -9.43
N LYS A 101 0.92 7.65 -9.73
CA LYS A 101 -0.50 7.49 -9.43
C LYS A 101 -0.72 7.35 -7.93
N GLN A 102 0.14 6.58 -7.28
CA GLN A 102 0.06 6.36 -5.84
C GLN A 102 0.38 7.63 -5.03
N ILE A 103 1.48 8.30 -5.33
CA ILE A 103 1.91 9.55 -4.69
C ILE A 103 0.83 10.63 -4.83
N ALA A 104 0.21 10.76 -6.01
CA ALA A 104 -0.92 11.65 -6.21
C ALA A 104 -2.11 11.29 -5.30
N SER A 105 -2.43 10.00 -5.18
CA SER A 105 -3.55 9.53 -4.34
C SER A 105 -3.32 9.68 -2.84
N MET A 106 -2.06 9.69 -2.39
CA MET A 106 -1.72 9.81 -0.97
C MET A 106 -1.80 11.24 -0.42
N PHE A 107 -1.80 12.24 -1.30
CA PHE A 107 -1.75 13.65 -0.89
C PHE A 107 -2.88 14.01 0.09
N ASP A 108 -4.07 13.42 -0.05
CA ASP A 108 -5.23 13.67 0.81
C ASP A 108 -5.57 12.48 1.75
N HIS A 109 -4.58 11.62 2.04
CA HIS A 109 -4.87 10.41 2.81
C HIS A 109 -5.08 10.70 4.31
N GLN A 110 -6.21 10.27 4.87
CA GLN A 110 -6.50 10.54 6.29
C GLN A 110 -5.54 9.81 7.26
N ALA A 111 -4.94 8.70 6.84
CA ALA A 111 -4.03 7.91 7.69
C ALA A 111 -2.62 8.53 7.87
N TRP A 112 -2.37 9.77 7.44
CA TRP A 112 -1.07 10.45 7.62
C TRP A 112 -0.56 10.46 9.07
N GLY A 113 -1.48 10.53 10.04
CA GLY A 113 -1.12 10.46 11.46
C GLY A 113 -0.45 9.13 11.80
N PHE A 114 -1.12 8.02 11.48
CA PHE A 114 -0.59 6.67 11.67
C PHE A 114 0.73 6.44 10.92
N MET A 115 0.77 6.82 9.64
CA MET A 115 1.93 6.60 8.78
C MET A 115 3.20 7.27 9.31
N ASN A 116 3.07 8.51 9.81
CA ASN A 116 4.18 9.25 10.42
C ASN A 116 4.66 8.68 11.77
N HIS A 117 3.91 7.79 12.40
CA HIS A 117 4.36 7.10 13.60
C HIS A 117 5.28 5.93 13.29
N VAL A 118 5.15 5.31 12.11
CA VAL A 118 5.97 4.16 11.71
C VAL A 118 7.20 4.61 10.92
N ILE A 119 7.03 5.60 10.03
CA ILE A 119 8.12 6.11 9.21
C ILE A 119 8.20 7.63 9.34
N GLU A 120 9.39 8.15 9.65
CA GLU A 120 9.62 9.59 9.68
C GLU A 120 9.54 10.19 8.27
N CYS A 121 8.50 10.99 8.03
CA CYS A 121 8.28 11.73 6.79
C CYS A 121 7.98 13.21 7.08
N HIS A 122 8.21 14.05 6.07
CA HIS A 122 7.65 15.39 6.07
C HIS A 122 6.11 15.31 6.01
N GLY A 123 5.42 16.38 6.39
CA GLY A 123 3.95 16.41 6.47
C GLY A 123 3.24 16.13 5.13
N ARG A 124 1.93 16.46 5.05
CA ARG A 124 1.03 16.06 3.95
C ARG A 124 1.30 16.68 2.55
N GLY A 125 2.51 17.16 2.28
CA GLY A 125 2.91 17.71 0.98
C GLY A 125 3.54 16.67 0.05
N LEU A 126 3.83 17.07 -1.19
CA LEU A 126 4.46 16.20 -2.21
C LEU A 126 5.76 15.57 -1.70
N LEU A 127 6.63 16.34 -1.05
CA LEU A 127 7.86 15.84 -0.43
C LEU A 127 7.59 14.70 0.56
N GLY A 128 6.60 14.88 1.46
CA GLY A 128 6.21 13.84 2.41
C GLY A 128 5.64 12.60 1.73
N CYS A 129 4.82 12.78 0.69
CA CYS A 129 4.28 11.68 -0.13
C CYS A 129 5.38 10.87 -0.80
N MET A 130 6.39 11.52 -1.39
CA MET A 130 7.54 10.85 -2.01
C MET A 130 8.36 10.06 -0.98
N GLN A 131 8.63 10.66 0.18
CA GLN A 131 9.37 10.01 1.26
C GLN A 131 8.62 8.80 1.80
N TYR A 132 7.33 8.97 2.09
CA TYR A 132 6.48 7.89 2.57
C TYR A 132 6.44 6.76 1.55
N TRP A 133 6.19 7.07 0.27
CA TRP A 133 6.14 6.04 -0.77
C TRP A 133 7.44 5.23 -0.83
N LEU A 134 8.59 5.91 -0.85
CA LEU A 134 9.89 5.25 -0.98
C LEU A 134 10.19 4.39 0.25
N LYS A 135 10.18 5.00 1.44
CA LYS A 135 10.54 4.33 2.69
C LYS A 135 9.59 3.20 3.05
N TRP A 136 8.29 3.37 2.80
CA TRP A 136 7.32 2.31 3.10
C TRP A 136 7.52 1.10 2.21
N ASN A 137 7.78 1.34 0.92
CA ASN A 137 8.05 0.25 0.00
C ASN A 137 9.38 -0.46 0.31
N GLU A 138 10.44 0.27 0.67
CA GLU A 138 11.70 -0.32 1.14
C GLU A 138 11.47 -1.20 2.38
N LEU A 139 10.70 -0.72 3.36
CA LEU A 139 10.35 -1.49 4.55
C LEU A 139 9.60 -2.79 4.22
N LEU A 140 8.69 -2.76 3.23
CA LEU A 140 7.96 -3.96 2.82
C LEU A 140 8.86 -4.99 2.14
N GLU A 141 9.81 -4.54 1.32
CA GLU A 141 10.76 -5.44 0.64
C GLU A 141 11.68 -6.19 1.61
N GLU A 142 11.91 -5.66 2.82
CA GLU A 142 12.75 -6.34 3.82
C GLU A 142 12.19 -7.69 4.26
N PHE A 143 10.87 -7.91 4.15
CA PHE A 143 10.22 -9.12 4.67
C PHE A 143 9.25 -9.79 3.71
N CYS A 144 8.81 -9.13 2.64
CA CYS A 144 7.92 -9.76 1.68
C CYS A 144 8.67 -10.76 0.80
N VAL A 145 8.09 -11.95 0.62
CA VAL A 145 8.72 -13.08 -0.08
C VAL A 145 8.55 -13.02 -1.59
N TRP A 146 7.57 -12.27 -2.08
CA TRP A 146 7.29 -12.10 -3.49
C TRP A 146 6.64 -10.74 -3.74
N ARG A 147 6.87 -10.17 -4.92
CA ARG A 147 6.42 -8.83 -5.29
C ARG A 147 5.80 -8.85 -6.66
N TYR A 148 4.67 -8.16 -6.80
CA TYR A 148 4.00 -7.97 -8.09
C TYR A 148 3.45 -6.56 -8.23
N ARG A 149 3.26 -6.12 -9.48
CA ARG A 149 2.57 -4.87 -9.81
C ARG A 149 1.09 -5.13 -9.88
N LEU A 150 0.29 -4.27 -9.26
CA LEU A 150 -1.17 -4.34 -9.37
C LEU A 150 -1.61 -4.28 -10.84
N GLU A 151 -0.93 -3.46 -11.65
CA GLU A 151 -1.20 -3.28 -13.07
C GLU A 151 -0.96 -4.54 -13.91
N ASP A 152 -0.11 -5.47 -13.45
CA ASP A 152 0.16 -6.75 -14.12
C ASP A 152 -0.58 -7.93 -13.46
N LEU A 153 -1.52 -7.69 -12.54
CA LEU A 153 -2.11 -8.78 -11.76
C LEU A 153 -2.69 -9.89 -12.64
N SER A 154 -3.29 -9.55 -13.79
CA SER A 154 -3.79 -10.54 -14.75
C SER A 154 -2.71 -11.49 -15.28
N ASP A 155 -1.51 -10.96 -15.53
CA ASP A 155 -0.41 -11.68 -16.15
C ASP A 155 0.27 -12.59 -15.13
N VAL A 156 0.41 -12.11 -13.88
CA VAL A 156 1.00 -12.89 -12.78
C VAL A 156 -0.03 -13.72 -12.01
N TRP A 157 -1.31 -13.69 -12.40
CA TRP A 157 -2.39 -14.36 -11.68
C TRP A 157 -2.16 -15.86 -11.47
N PRO A 158 -1.70 -16.64 -12.48
CA PRO A 158 -1.43 -18.06 -12.28
C PRO A 158 -0.36 -18.30 -11.20
N GLU A 159 0.73 -17.52 -11.20
CA GLU A 159 1.78 -17.60 -10.18
C GLU A 159 1.26 -17.16 -8.80
N PHE A 160 0.39 -16.14 -8.76
CA PHE A 160 -0.24 -15.69 -7.51
C PHE A 160 -1.03 -16.84 -6.87
N LEU A 161 -1.88 -17.53 -7.64
CA LEU A 161 -2.68 -18.66 -7.15
C LEU A 161 -1.81 -19.82 -6.66
N GLU A 162 -0.76 -20.17 -7.41
CA GLU A 162 0.21 -21.20 -7.01
C GLU A 162 0.85 -20.87 -5.65
N ARG A 163 1.23 -19.61 -5.43
CA ARG A 163 1.87 -19.16 -4.18
C ARG A 163 0.95 -19.15 -2.96
N ILE A 164 -0.36 -19.07 -3.18
CA ILE A 164 -1.37 -19.19 -2.11
C ILE A 164 -1.96 -20.59 -2.00
N ASP A 165 -1.41 -21.57 -2.74
CA ASP A 165 -1.90 -22.95 -2.80
C ASP A 165 -3.40 -23.02 -3.17
N HIS A 166 -3.83 -22.15 -4.09
CA HIS A 166 -5.19 -22.12 -4.61
C HIS A 166 -5.26 -22.83 -5.98
N PRO A 167 -6.27 -23.66 -6.24
CA PRO A 167 -6.50 -24.23 -7.56
C PRO A 167 -6.57 -23.15 -8.63
N PHE A 168 -6.13 -23.47 -9.85
CA PHE A 168 -6.19 -22.50 -10.93
C PHE A 168 -7.64 -22.05 -11.21
N GLU A 169 -7.87 -20.73 -11.17
CA GLU A 169 -9.12 -20.07 -11.49
C GLU A 169 -8.85 -18.77 -12.26
N SER A 170 -9.77 -18.36 -13.13
CA SER A 170 -9.66 -17.06 -13.81
C SER A 170 -9.73 -15.91 -12.81
N LEU A 171 -8.97 -14.84 -13.04
CA LEU A 171 -9.04 -13.63 -12.22
C LEU A 171 -10.50 -13.12 -12.15
N PRO A 172 -11.08 -12.97 -10.94
CA PRO A 172 -12.45 -12.49 -10.80
C PRO A 172 -12.65 -11.12 -11.42
N ASP A 173 -13.72 -10.98 -12.22
CA ASP A 173 -14.11 -9.70 -12.78
C ASP A 173 -14.79 -8.83 -11.69
N ILE A 174 -13.99 -8.00 -11.04
CA ILE A 174 -14.46 -7.02 -10.06
C ILE A 174 -15.04 -5.82 -10.81
N LYS A 175 -16.25 -5.98 -11.37
CA LYS A 175 -17.02 -4.90 -12.03
C LYS A 175 -17.51 -3.81 -11.09
N GLU A 176 -17.32 -3.98 -9.78
CA GLU A 176 -17.80 -3.02 -8.80
C GLU A 176 -17.09 -1.68 -8.95
N ARG A 177 -17.80 -0.76 -9.63
CA ARG A 177 -17.59 0.68 -9.58
C ARG A 177 -17.55 1.14 -8.13
N ASN A 178 -16.35 1.18 -7.55
CA ASN A 178 -16.05 2.11 -6.45
C ASN A 178 -16.12 3.60 -6.90
N SER A 179 -16.47 3.86 -8.17
CA SER A 179 -16.42 5.17 -8.80
C SER A 179 -17.44 6.18 -8.27
N ARG A 180 -18.45 5.78 -7.48
CA ARG A 180 -19.45 6.74 -6.94
C ARG A 180 -19.30 7.09 -5.47
N GLU A 181 -18.74 6.23 -4.63
CA GLU A 181 -18.72 6.47 -3.17
C GLU A 181 -17.34 6.85 -2.59
N THR A 182 -16.23 6.55 -3.26
CA THR A 182 -14.88 6.89 -2.73
C THR A 182 -14.16 8.02 -3.48
N ASN A 183 -14.72 8.52 -4.58
CA ASN A 183 -14.06 9.51 -5.45
C ASN A 183 -14.75 10.89 -5.51
N ASN A 184 -15.82 11.14 -4.76
CA ASN A 184 -16.66 12.31 -5.00
C ASN A 184 -16.44 13.55 -4.12
N SER A 185 -15.64 13.51 -3.04
CA SER A 185 -15.59 14.66 -2.11
C SER A 185 -14.24 15.38 -1.95
N CYS A 186 -13.12 14.94 -2.54
CA CYS A 186 -11.84 15.65 -2.40
C CYS A 186 -11.44 16.46 -3.63
N LEU A 187 -10.79 17.61 -3.41
CA LEU A 187 -10.11 18.46 -4.40
C LEU A 187 -9.14 17.67 -5.33
N CYS A 188 -8.84 16.43 -4.98
CA CYS A 188 -8.02 15.44 -5.67
C CYS A 188 -8.44 15.15 -7.13
N LYS A 189 -9.68 15.46 -7.56
CA LYS A 189 -10.12 15.26 -8.97
C LYS A 189 -9.29 16.02 -10.01
N LYS A 190 -8.58 17.09 -9.64
CA LYS A 190 -7.73 17.84 -10.58
C LYS A 190 -6.31 17.28 -10.75
N LEU A 191 -5.84 16.44 -9.83
CA LEU A 191 -4.51 15.83 -9.90
C LEU A 191 -4.67 14.33 -10.10
N THR A 192 -4.97 13.93 -11.33
CA THR A 192 -5.11 12.51 -11.67
C THR A 192 -3.79 11.76 -11.51
N THR A 193 -2.65 12.42 -11.77
CA THR A 193 -1.30 11.84 -11.65
C THR A 193 -0.26 12.98 -11.58
N PHE A 194 0.79 12.83 -10.77
CA PHE A 194 1.95 13.73 -10.82
C PHE A 194 2.88 13.37 -11.99
N THR A 195 3.72 14.29 -12.44
CA THR A 195 4.78 13.99 -13.42
C THR A 195 6.15 13.85 -12.74
N TRP A 196 7.10 13.21 -13.42
CA TRP A 196 8.49 13.12 -12.96
C TRP A 196 9.14 14.51 -12.81
N GLU A 197 8.79 15.46 -13.67
CA GLU A 197 9.24 16.86 -13.59
C GLU A 197 8.72 17.54 -12.33
N GLN A 198 7.45 17.32 -11.96
CA GLN A 198 6.88 17.86 -10.72
C GLN A 198 7.57 17.30 -9.48
N LEU A 199 7.84 15.98 -9.46
CA LEU A 199 8.61 15.35 -8.39
C LEU A 199 10.04 15.93 -8.33
N SER A 200 10.71 16.05 -9.47
CA SER A 200 12.07 16.58 -9.55
C SER A 200 12.17 18.05 -9.16
N ALA A 201 11.16 18.86 -9.49
CA ALA A 201 11.08 20.27 -9.09
C ALA A 201 10.86 20.40 -7.57
N CYS A 202 10.14 19.47 -6.95
CA CYS A 202 9.96 19.43 -5.50
C CYS A 202 11.24 18.99 -4.78
N ASN A 203 11.86 17.89 -5.20
CA ASN A 203 13.14 17.42 -4.68
C ASN A 203 13.82 16.47 -5.69
N ARG A 204 14.86 16.95 -6.36
CA ARG A 204 15.55 16.23 -7.44
C ARG A 204 16.17 14.90 -7.01
N GLU A 205 16.82 14.86 -5.85
CA GLU A 205 17.50 13.66 -5.37
C GLU A 205 16.48 12.57 -4.99
N LEU A 206 15.44 12.95 -4.26
CA LEU A 206 14.39 12.01 -3.88
C LEU A 206 13.58 11.55 -5.09
N ALA A 207 13.30 12.43 -6.04
CA ALA A 207 12.64 12.06 -7.31
C ALA A 207 13.45 11.02 -8.07
N ARG A 208 14.79 11.18 -8.11
CA ARG A 208 15.67 10.18 -8.69
C ARG A 208 15.55 8.83 -7.98
N LYS A 209 15.58 8.80 -6.64
CA LYS A 209 15.41 7.56 -5.87
C LYS A 209 14.06 6.88 -6.13
N VAL A 210 12.98 7.65 -6.19
CA VAL A 210 11.64 7.12 -6.54
C VAL A 210 11.63 6.57 -7.97
N TYR A 211 12.29 7.24 -8.92
CA TYR A 211 12.41 6.78 -10.30
C TYR A 211 13.26 5.51 -10.43
N ASP A 212 14.38 5.42 -9.72
CA ASP A 212 15.21 4.22 -9.73
C ASP A 212 14.44 3.02 -9.15
N LYS A 213 13.67 3.25 -8.08
CA LYS A 213 12.76 2.23 -7.51
C LYS A 213 11.64 1.82 -8.48
N HIS A 214 11.08 2.78 -9.22
CA HIS A 214 10.11 2.53 -10.30
C HIS A 214 10.71 1.58 -11.35
N LEU A 215 11.94 1.82 -11.81
CA LEU A 215 12.61 0.93 -12.74
C LEU A 215 12.88 -0.46 -12.13
N GLN A 216 13.27 -0.52 -10.86
CA GLN A 216 13.47 -1.78 -10.12
C GLN A 216 12.19 -2.63 -10.05
N TYR A 217 11.02 -2.00 -10.04
CA TYR A 217 9.71 -2.66 -10.09
C TYR A 217 9.27 -3.07 -11.50
N GLY A 218 10.12 -2.89 -12.51
CA GLY A 218 9.85 -3.29 -13.88
C GLY A 218 8.93 -2.33 -14.64
N TYR A 219 8.62 -1.16 -14.07
CA TYR A 219 8.01 -0.09 -14.86
C TYR A 219 9.05 0.48 -15.83
N SER A 220 8.57 0.95 -16.99
CA SER A 220 9.45 1.48 -18.02
C SER A 220 8.82 2.74 -18.64
N PRO A 221 9.64 3.71 -19.08
CA PRO A 221 9.14 4.90 -19.78
C PRO A 221 8.35 4.59 -21.05
N ALA A 222 8.54 3.41 -21.65
CA ALA A 222 7.76 2.97 -22.80
C ALA A 222 6.32 2.61 -22.39
N ARG A 223 6.15 1.83 -21.31
CA ARG A 223 4.84 1.46 -20.77
C ARG A 223 4.08 2.67 -20.24
N ASP A 224 4.76 3.61 -19.58
CA ASP A 224 4.13 4.84 -19.08
C ASP A 224 3.46 5.65 -20.20
N ARG A 225 4.08 5.69 -21.39
CA ARG A 225 3.51 6.37 -22.56
C ARG A 225 2.25 5.68 -23.07
N GLU A 226 2.26 4.35 -23.18
CA GLU A 226 1.11 3.57 -23.64
C GLU A 226 -0.10 3.78 -22.73
N GLU A 227 0.10 3.77 -21.40
CA GLU A 227 -0.97 4.03 -20.43
C GLU A 227 -1.51 5.47 -20.50
N SER A 228 -0.64 6.46 -20.74
CA SER A 228 -1.07 7.87 -20.91
C SER A 228 -1.92 8.07 -22.18
N ILE A 229 -1.66 7.31 -23.25
CA ILE A 229 -2.44 7.36 -24.48
C ILE A 229 -3.83 6.73 -24.26
N GLN A 230 -3.89 5.58 -23.58
CA GLN A 230 -5.17 4.92 -23.29
C GLN A 230 -6.08 5.75 -22.39
N SER A 231 -5.52 6.49 -21.43
CA SER A 231 -6.30 7.34 -20.51
C SER A 231 -6.79 8.65 -21.15
N SER A 232 -6.14 9.15 -22.20
CA SER A 232 -6.55 10.36 -22.92
C SER A 232 -7.57 10.11 -24.04
N GLY A 233 -7.71 8.86 -24.48
CA GLY A 233 -8.58 8.47 -25.61
C GLY A 233 -10.04 8.16 -25.27
N GLN A 234 -10.47 8.17 -23.99
CA GLN A 234 -11.89 8.00 -23.68
C GLN A 234 -12.63 9.31 -23.93
N PRO A 235 -13.54 9.39 -24.92
CA PRO A 235 -14.32 10.59 -25.16
C PRO A 235 -15.07 10.92 -23.87
N GLN A 236 -14.88 12.15 -23.37
CA GLN A 236 -15.72 12.69 -22.31
C GLN A 236 -17.13 12.71 -22.89
N GLY A 237 -17.94 11.71 -22.54
CA GLY A 237 -19.30 11.55 -23.04
C GLY A 237 -20.05 12.86 -22.87
N ALA A 238 -20.52 13.37 -24.01
CA ALA A 238 -21.44 14.50 -24.10
C ALA A 238 -22.83 14.13 -23.58
#